data_AF-A0A818UX66-F1
#
_entry.id   AF-A0A818UX66-F1
#
_cell.length_a   1.000
_cell.length_b   1.000
_cell.length_c   1.000
_cell.angle_alpha   90.00
_cell.angle_beta   90.00
_cell.angle_gamma   90.00
#
_symmetry.space_group_name_H-M   'P 1'
#
loop_
_entity.id
_entity.type
_entity.pdbx_description
1 polymer ?
#
loop_
_entity_poly.entity_id
_entity_poly.type
_entity_poly.pdbx_seq_one_letter_code
_entity_poly.pdbx_strand_id
1 'polypeptide(L)'
;MLTFVRTKESPRSDERLDHCPFCSWGSICSKQASHTFYCERPECHVVSCLTCLKACPRVKSDYPTDEELAEIEQHFICAELADDKQIVDDYLELGQKVPCPQCGLAGRKDHGCTHMACPTCAQLWCYFCGKKVEDCDKVRGGTNEIYDHNVDWNCNPNRCPMYLRQIAGVDDRWPNNEEDCLVRFHRIRTLRLLREAFEKLGQNRMDELDRHFSIISSSDFTWNEILHGDLTLIRYTNSNQTRNNS
;
A
#
# COMPACT_ATOMS: atom_id res chain seq x y z
N MET A 1 5.31 -4.16 19.39
CA MET A 1 5.66 -3.22 20.48
C MET A 1 5.47 -1.82 19.93
N LEU A 2 4.45 -1.09 20.37
CA LEU A 2 4.22 0.30 19.94
C LEU A 2 5.25 1.20 20.65
N THR A 3 6.22 1.73 19.91
CA THR A 3 7.17 2.72 20.45
C THR A 3 6.51 4.09 20.34
N PHE A 4 6.02 4.63 21.46
CA PHE A 4 5.50 6.00 21.53
C PHE A 4 6.67 6.97 21.61
N VAL A 5 6.96 7.66 20.51
CA VAL A 5 7.92 8.77 20.50
C VAL A 5 7.17 10.02 20.97
N ARG A 6 7.36 10.40 22.24
CA ARG A 6 6.91 11.70 22.75
C ARG A 6 7.93 12.78 22.36
N THR A 7 7.80 13.34 21.18
CA THR A 7 8.44 14.63 20.88
C THR A 7 7.52 15.76 21.36
N LYS A 8 8.08 16.84 21.92
CA LYS A 8 7.28 18.02 22.31
C LYS A 8 6.75 18.78 21.09
N GLU A 9 7.40 18.59 19.95
CA GLU A 9 7.14 19.28 18.69
C GLU A 9 7.15 18.25 17.57
N SER A 10 6.22 18.38 16.63
CA SER A 10 6.24 17.60 15.39
C SER A 10 7.46 18.03 14.53
N PRO A 11 8.06 17.12 13.74
CA PRO A 11 9.14 17.48 12.82
C PRO A 11 8.75 18.65 11.91
N ARG A 12 9.71 19.51 11.59
CA ARG A 12 9.54 20.58 10.60
C ARG A 12 9.37 20.00 9.20
N SER A 13 8.96 20.83 8.24
CA SER A 13 8.71 20.39 6.86
C SER A 13 9.97 19.84 6.16
N ASP A 14 11.16 20.27 6.56
CA ASP A 14 12.47 19.86 6.07
C ASP A 14 13.13 18.77 6.94
N GLU A 15 12.44 18.29 7.97
CA GLU A 15 12.90 17.24 8.88
C GLU A 15 12.11 15.93 8.68
N ARG A 16 12.70 14.82 9.08
CA ARG A 16 12.08 13.50 9.15
C ARG A 16 12.50 12.79 10.44
N LEU A 17 11.65 11.89 10.93
CA LEU A 17 11.96 11.03 12.07
C LEU A 17 12.54 9.72 11.54
N ASP A 18 13.84 9.51 11.78
CA ASP A 18 14.53 8.28 11.41
C ASP A 18 14.68 7.37 12.64
N HIS A 19 14.56 6.07 12.44
CA HIS A 19 14.63 5.06 13.49
C HIS A 19 15.72 4.03 13.22
N CYS A 20 16.38 3.58 14.29
CA CYS A 20 17.26 2.42 14.22
C CYS A 20 16.42 1.16 13.96
N PRO A 21 16.68 0.37 12.91
CA PRO A 21 15.93 -0.86 12.65
C PRO A 21 16.22 -1.98 13.67
N PHE A 22 17.25 -1.81 14.52
CA PHE A 22 17.71 -2.82 15.47
C PHE A 22 17.35 -2.51 16.94
N CYS A 23 16.79 -1.33 17.24
CA CYS A 23 16.35 -1.00 18.59
C CYS A 23 15.28 0.11 18.58
N SER A 24 14.76 0.49 19.74
CA SER A 24 13.72 1.52 19.85
C SER A 24 14.23 2.97 19.73
N TRP A 25 15.49 3.19 19.37
CA TRP A 25 16.07 4.54 19.26
C TRP A 25 15.64 5.21 17.95
N GLY A 26 15.44 6.53 17.99
CA GLY A 26 15.18 7.35 16.81
C GLY A 26 15.60 8.78 17.03
N SER A 27 15.85 9.49 15.95
CA SER A 27 16.28 10.89 15.95
C SER A 27 15.60 11.66 14.82
N ILE A 28 15.39 12.94 15.04
CA ILE A 28 14.92 13.85 13.98
C ILE A 28 16.14 14.27 13.15
N CYS A 29 16.09 14.04 11.85
CA CYS A 29 17.15 14.32 10.90
C CYS A 29 16.62 15.22 9.77
N SER A 30 17.50 15.95 9.10
CA SER A 30 17.11 16.66 7.87
C SER A 30 16.70 15.67 6.79
N LYS A 31 15.71 16.01 5.96
CA LYS A 31 15.37 15.23 4.75
C LYS A 31 16.52 15.14 3.75
N GLN A 32 17.48 16.06 3.82
CA GLN A 32 18.70 16.04 3.00
C GLN A 32 19.83 15.19 3.63
N ALA A 33 19.63 14.67 4.85
CA ALA A 33 20.60 13.80 5.48
C ALA A 33 20.73 12.47 4.71
N SER A 34 21.90 11.85 4.84
CA SER A 34 22.23 10.59 4.17
C SER A 34 21.21 9.49 4.46
N HIS A 35 21.18 8.46 3.61
CA HIS A 35 20.40 7.24 3.83
C HIS A 35 21.05 6.30 4.86
N THR A 36 21.97 6.81 5.69
CA THR A 36 22.70 6.04 6.69
C THR A 36 22.38 6.59 8.07
N PHE A 37 21.89 5.73 8.95
CA PHE A 37 21.53 6.06 10.32
C PHE A 37 22.60 5.57 11.30
N TYR A 38 23.06 6.45 12.17
CA TYR A 38 24.05 6.14 13.21
C TYR A 38 23.34 6.08 14.57
N CYS A 39 23.17 4.87 15.11
CA CYS A 39 22.47 4.72 16.37
C CYS A 39 23.33 5.24 17.55
N GLU A 40 22.84 6.29 18.22
CA GLU A 40 23.50 6.89 19.38
C GLU A 40 23.18 6.17 20.70
N ARG A 41 22.27 5.20 20.68
CA ARG A 41 21.95 4.41 21.87
C ARG A 41 23.18 3.62 22.35
N PRO A 42 23.61 3.77 23.63
CA PRO A 42 24.84 3.16 24.16
C PRO A 42 24.94 1.65 23.99
N GLU A 43 23.81 0.92 24.04
CA GLU A 43 23.82 -0.54 23.92
C GLU A 43 23.75 -1.05 22.47
N CYS A 44 23.47 -0.18 21.49
CA CYS A 44 23.23 -0.58 20.10
C CYS A 44 24.40 -0.20 19.19
N HIS A 45 24.67 1.10 19.01
CA HIS A 45 25.77 1.61 18.19
C HIS A 45 25.88 1.10 16.74
N VAL A 46 24.84 0.44 16.23
CA VAL A 46 24.75 -0.05 14.86
C VAL A 46 24.58 1.12 13.89
N VAL A 47 25.31 1.06 12.78
CA VAL A 47 25.08 1.91 11.60
C VAL A 47 24.16 1.12 10.67
N SER A 48 23.14 1.75 10.10
CA SER A 48 22.16 1.05 9.27
C SER A 48 21.71 1.87 8.08
N CYS A 49 21.44 1.22 6.95
CA CYS A 49 20.86 1.87 5.79
C CYS A 49 19.36 2.06 6.01
N LEU A 50 18.85 3.28 5.80
CA LEU A 50 17.42 3.61 5.96
C LEU A 50 16.55 3.08 4.81
N THR A 51 17.16 2.70 3.67
CA THR A 51 16.44 2.14 2.53
C THR A 51 16.25 0.62 2.64
N CYS A 52 17.32 -0.14 2.93
CA CYS A 52 17.25 -1.60 3.02
C CYS A 52 17.10 -2.12 4.45
N LEU A 53 17.25 -1.25 5.46
CA LEU A 53 17.16 -1.55 6.89
C LEU A 53 18.19 -2.58 7.39
N LYS A 54 19.26 -2.82 6.62
CA LYS A 54 20.39 -3.68 7.01
C LYS A 54 21.46 -2.88 7.76
N ALA A 55 22.26 -3.58 8.55
CA ALA A 55 23.44 -3.01 9.17
C ALA A 55 24.46 -2.64 8.07
N CYS A 56 25.17 -1.54 8.28
CA CYS A 56 26.26 -1.08 7.45
C CYS A 56 27.57 -1.13 8.25
N PRO A 57 28.72 -1.22 7.57
CA PRO A 57 30.03 -1.11 8.22
C PRO A 57 30.15 0.21 8.95
N ARG A 58 30.68 0.14 10.18
CA ARG A 58 31.10 1.33 10.89
C ARG A 58 32.58 1.54 10.62
N VAL A 59 32.90 2.41 9.68
CA VAL A 59 34.29 2.80 9.40
C VAL A 59 34.83 3.57 10.60
N LYS A 60 35.77 2.96 11.33
CA LYS A 60 36.39 3.53 12.55
C LYS A 60 37.73 4.21 12.29
N SER A 61 38.31 3.96 11.12
CA SER A 61 39.66 4.39 10.71
C SER A 61 39.53 5.35 9.55
N ASP A 62 40.46 6.32 9.45
CA ASP A 62 40.59 7.19 8.26
C ASP A 62 40.93 6.38 6.99
N TYR A 63 41.33 5.11 7.16
CA TYR A 63 41.64 4.15 6.10
C TYR A 63 40.73 2.92 6.24
N PRO A 64 39.56 2.88 5.59
CA PRO A 64 38.73 1.68 5.53
C PRO A 64 39.43 0.56 4.75
N THR A 65 39.12 -0.70 5.08
CA THR A 65 39.61 -1.83 4.29
C THR A 65 38.84 -1.94 2.96
N ASP A 66 39.42 -2.65 1.98
CA ASP A 66 38.73 -2.92 0.71
C ASP A 66 37.39 -3.65 0.90
N GLU A 67 37.29 -4.50 1.92
CA GLU A 67 36.05 -5.19 2.29
C GLU A 67 34.98 -4.21 2.84
N GLU A 68 35.38 -3.30 3.73
CA GLU A 68 34.48 -2.27 4.28
C GLU A 68 33.98 -1.32 3.17
N LEU A 69 34.86 -0.96 2.23
CA LEU A 69 34.51 -0.15 1.07
C LEU A 69 33.52 -0.87 0.15
N ALA A 70 33.75 -2.14 -0.15
CA ALA A 70 32.86 -2.94 -1.00
C ALA A 70 31.46 -3.11 -0.39
N GLU A 71 31.36 -3.28 0.93
CA GLU A 71 30.08 -3.38 1.62
C GLU A 71 29.34 -2.03 1.66
N ILE A 72 30.06 -0.91 1.86
CA ILE A 72 29.48 0.44 1.76
C ILE A 72 29.00 0.74 0.33
N GLU A 73 29.74 0.29 -0.68
CA GLU A 73 29.39 0.52 -2.08
C GLU A 73 28.04 -0.10 -2.45
N GLN A 74 27.71 -1.27 -1.89
CA GLN A 74 26.38 -1.88 -2.07
C GLN A 74 25.25 -0.97 -1.56
N HIS A 75 25.52 -0.13 -0.56
CA HIS A 75 24.56 0.83 -0.02
C HIS A 75 24.48 2.15 -0.80
N PHE A 76 25.41 2.43 -1.72
CA PHE A 76 25.22 3.54 -2.66
C PHE A 76 24.10 3.24 -3.66
N ILE A 77 23.99 1.99 -4.10
CA ILE A 77 22.86 1.53 -4.92
C ILE A 77 21.55 1.67 -4.14
N CYS A 78 21.54 1.38 -2.83
CA CYS A 78 20.37 1.63 -1.98
C CYS A 78 19.92 3.09 -2.00
N ALA A 79 20.86 4.05 -2.01
CA ALA A 79 20.53 5.47 -2.07
C ALA A 79 19.96 5.87 -3.44
N GLU A 80 20.53 5.34 -4.53
CA GLU A 80 20.04 5.60 -5.89
C GLU A 80 18.63 5.05 -6.12
N LEU A 81 18.32 3.89 -5.55
CA LEU A 81 17.03 3.23 -5.69
C LEU A 81 16.01 3.62 -4.61
N ALA A 82 16.34 4.55 -3.71
CA ALA A 82 15.52 4.84 -2.54
C ALA A 82 14.12 5.35 -2.91
N ASP A 83 14.03 6.31 -3.83
CA ASP A 83 12.76 6.88 -4.27
C ASP A 83 11.90 5.85 -5.01
N ASP A 84 12.51 5.03 -5.86
CA ASP A 84 11.83 3.98 -6.61
C ASP A 84 11.31 2.88 -5.68
N LYS A 85 12.10 2.51 -4.66
CA LYS A 85 11.68 1.57 -3.62
C LYS A 85 10.50 2.14 -2.83
N GLN A 86 10.55 3.41 -2.44
CA GLN A 86 9.47 4.06 -1.70
C GLN A 86 8.17 4.03 -2.50
N ILE A 87 8.23 4.26 -3.81
CA ILE A 87 7.05 4.15 -4.70
C ILE A 87 6.43 2.75 -4.61
N VAL A 88 7.24 1.69 -4.73
CA VAL A 88 6.72 0.31 -4.69
C VAL A 88 6.19 -0.05 -3.30
N ASP A 89 6.90 0.34 -2.24
CA ASP A 89 6.46 0.13 -0.85
C ASP A 89 5.11 0.83 -0.59
N ASP A 90 4.96 2.08 -1.04
CA ASP A 90 3.72 2.85 -0.92
C ASP A 90 2.55 2.14 -1.64
N TYR A 91 2.80 1.60 -2.83
CA TYR A 91 1.79 0.87 -3.59
C TYR A 91 1.43 -0.48 -2.95
N LEU A 92 2.41 -1.21 -2.40
CA LEU A 92 2.17 -2.43 -1.63
C LEU A 92 1.31 -2.14 -0.40
N GLU A 93 1.65 -1.09 0.35
CA GLU A 93 0.92 -0.68 1.53
C GLU A 93 -0.50 -0.21 1.19
N LEU A 94 -0.64 0.64 0.16
CA LEU A 94 -1.93 1.15 -0.33
C LEU A 94 -2.81 0.06 -0.95
N GLY A 95 -2.23 -1.05 -1.39
CA GLY A 95 -2.98 -2.22 -1.85
C GLY A 95 -3.74 -2.93 -0.72
N GLN A 96 -3.18 -2.91 0.49
CA GLN A 96 -3.74 -3.58 1.68
C GLN A 96 -4.80 -2.75 2.43
N LYS A 97 -5.01 -1.50 2.02
CA LYS A 97 -5.93 -0.55 2.66
C LYS A 97 -6.68 0.25 1.62
N VAL A 98 -7.80 0.84 2.02
CA VAL A 98 -8.46 1.85 1.18
C VAL A 98 -8.56 3.13 2.03
N PRO A 99 -7.95 4.25 1.60
CA PRO A 99 -7.90 5.47 2.39
C PRO A 99 -9.26 6.16 2.40
N CYS A 100 -9.58 6.83 3.50
CA CYS A 100 -10.71 7.74 3.57
C CYS A 100 -10.55 8.83 2.49
N PRO A 101 -11.55 9.03 1.62
CA PRO A 101 -11.48 10.02 0.53
C PRO A 101 -11.50 11.47 1.01
N GLN A 102 -11.70 11.73 2.30
CA GLN A 102 -11.73 13.07 2.88
C GLN A 102 -10.42 13.42 3.60
N CYS A 103 -9.89 12.54 4.46
CA CYS A 103 -8.73 12.84 5.29
C CYS A 103 -7.52 11.92 5.07
N GLY A 104 -7.62 10.92 4.19
CA GLY A 104 -6.53 9.99 3.89
C GLY A 104 -6.27 8.93 4.96
N LEU A 105 -6.93 8.98 6.13
CA LEU A 105 -6.80 7.91 7.14
C LEU A 105 -7.17 6.58 6.50
N ALA A 106 -6.25 5.62 6.55
CA ALA A 106 -6.38 4.34 5.90
C ALA A 106 -6.22 3.21 6.91
N GLY A 107 -7.07 2.18 6.77
CA GLY A 107 -7.00 0.96 7.55
C GLY A 107 -7.41 -0.21 6.69
N ARG A 108 -6.95 -1.40 7.05
CA ARG A 108 -7.46 -2.64 6.47
C ARG A 108 -8.79 -2.95 7.11
N LYS A 109 -9.77 -3.29 6.29
CA LYS A 109 -11.09 -3.69 6.74
C LYS A 109 -11.04 -5.06 7.44
N ASP A 110 -11.95 -5.27 8.39
CA ASP A 110 -12.09 -6.47 9.22
C ASP A 110 -13.43 -7.21 9.01
N HIS A 111 -14.44 -6.51 8.47
CA HIS A 111 -15.78 -7.04 8.19
C HIS A 111 -16.17 -6.92 6.71
N GLY A 112 -17.22 -7.61 6.28
CA GLY A 112 -17.58 -7.80 4.88
C GLY A 112 -18.47 -6.72 4.29
N CYS A 113 -19.11 -5.90 5.14
CA CYS A 113 -20.00 -4.81 4.70
C CYS A 113 -19.17 -3.67 4.11
N THR A 114 -19.34 -3.31 2.84
CA THR A 114 -18.49 -2.33 2.14
C THR A 114 -18.61 -0.89 2.64
N HIS A 115 -19.54 -0.58 3.55
CA HIS A 115 -19.69 0.76 4.13
C HIS A 115 -18.65 1.05 5.21
N MET A 116 -18.14 2.27 5.21
CA MET A 116 -17.14 2.76 6.16
C MET A 116 -17.59 4.10 6.74
N ALA A 117 -17.30 4.31 8.02
CA ALA A 117 -17.35 5.61 8.68
C ALA A 117 -15.95 5.95 9.18
N CYS A 118 -15.39 7.08 8.75
CA CYS A 118 -14.05 7.48 9.18
C CYS A 118 -14.05 7.90 10.66
N PRO A 119 -13.22 7.31 11.53
CA PRO A 119 -13.20 7.68 12.95
C PRO A 119 -12.61 9.07 13.19
N THR A 120 -11.90 9.65 12.23
CA THR A 120 -11.28 10.98 12.37
C THR A 120 -12.17 12.12 11.87
N CYS A 121 -12.81 11.95 10.71
CA CYS A 121 -13.58 13.03 10.08
C CYS A 121 -15.07 12.70 9.89
N ALA A 122 -15.54 11.55 10.40
CA ALA A 122 -16.91 11.05 10.26
C ALA A 122 -17.42 10.84 8.82
N GLN A 123 -16.56 11.01 7.79
CA GLN A 123 -16.94 10.77 6.40
C GLN A 123 -17.45 9.34 6.21
N LEU A 124 -18.66 9.21 5.64
CA LEU A 124 -19.21 7.95 5.16
C LEU A 124 -18.75 7.71 3.73
N TRP A 125 -18.33 6.48 3.43
CA TRP A 125 -17.83 6.14 2.09
C TRP A 125 -17.87 4.62 1.84
N CYS A 126 -17.80 4.22 0.57
CA CYS A 126 -17.77 2.81 0.18
C CYS A 126 -16.31 2.33 0.05
N TYR A 127 -15.92 1.36 0.89
CA TYR A 127 -14.59 0.74 0.88
C TYR A 127 -14.24 0.09 -0.46
N PHE A 128 -15.24 -0.44 -1.17
CA PHE A 128 -15.01 -1.16 -2.42
C PHE A 128 -14.56 -0.23 -3.56
N CYS A 129 -15.23 0.92 -3.72
CA CYS A 129 -14.92 1.88 -4.79
C CYS A 129 -14.10 3.09 -4.34
N GLY A 130 -13.92 3.31 -3.03
CA GLY A 130 -13.19 4.47 -2.51
C GLY A 130 -13.98 5.78 -2.49
N LYS A 131 -15.24 5.78 -2.94
CA LYS A 131 -16.02 7.02 -3.14
C LYS A 131 -16.80 7.43 -1.90
N LYS A 132 -16.92 8.74 -1.72
CA LYS A 132 -17.82 9.33 -0.72
C LYS A 132 -19.28 9.04 -1.08
N VAL A 133 -20.17 9.11 -0.09
CA VAL A 133 -21.60 8.88 -0.31
C VAL A 133 -22.14 9.80 -1.40
N GLU A 134 -21.75 11.06 -1.44
CA GLU A 134 -22.15 12.05 -2.45
C GLU A 134 -21.65 11.72 -3.87
N ASP A 135 -20.55 10.97 -4.01
CA ASP A 135 -19.93 10.64 -5.31
C ASP A 135 -20.34 9.24 -5.82
N CYS A 136 -21.05 8.46 -5.01
CA CYS A 136 -21.55 7.14 -5.36
C CYS A 136 -22.74 7.24 -6.34
N ASP A 137 -22.76 6.37 -7.35
CA ASP A 137 -23.98 6.15 -8.16
C ASP A 137 -25.06 5.52 -7.28
N LYS A 138 -26.30 6.02 -7.35
CA LYS A 138 -27.41 5.62 -6.47
C LYS A 138 -28.69 5.41 -7.26
N VAL A 139 -29.62 4.65 -6.69
CA VAL A 139 -30.98 4.56 -7.24
C VAL A 139 -31.69 5.93 -7.22
N ARG A 140 -32.44 6.24 -8.28
CA ARG A 140 -33.20 7.49 -8.36
C ARG A 140 -34.42 7.42 -7.43
N GLY A 141 -34.69 8.50 -6.71
CA GLY A 141 -35.82 8.58 -5.77
C GLY A 141 -35.60 7.84 -4.45
N GLY A 142 -34.37 7.40 -4.16
CA GLY A 142 -33.99 6.82 -2.87
C GLY A 142 -33.82 7.86 -1.75
N THR A 143 -33.28 7.44 -0.61
CA THR A 143 -33.00 8.29 0.56
C THR A 143 -31.72 9.13 0.42
N ASN A 144 -30.97 8.92 -0.67
CA ASN A 144 -29.64 9.48 -0.92
C ASN A 144 -28.58 9.01 0.09
N GLU A 145 -28.83 7.91 0.79
CA GLU A 145 -27.91 7.30 1.74
C GLU A 145 -26.90 6.37 1.05
N ILE A 146 -25.97 5.82 1.83
CA ILE A 146 -24.97 4.90 1.28
C ILE A 146 -25.59 3.60 0.77
N TYR A 147 -26.71 3.14 1.34
CA TYR A 147 -27.38 1.90 0.95
C TYR A 147 -27.98 1.96 -0.46
N ASP A 148 -28.39 3.14 -0.93
CA ASP A 148 -28.88 3.35 -2.29
C ASP A 148 -27.81 3.04 -3.35
N HIS A 149 -26.53 3.05 -2.96
CA HIS A 149 -25.40 2.67 -3.82
C HIS A 149 -25.35 1.17 -4.10
N ASN A 150 -25.96 0.33 -3.27
CA ASN A 150 -25.93 -1.12 -3.46
C ASN A 150 -27.16 -1.66 -4.20
N VAL A 151 -28.18 -0.83 -4.43
CA VAL A 151 -29.39 -1.26 -5.14
C VAL A 151 -29.05 -1.64 -6.58
N ASP A 152 -29.43 -2.83 -7.02
CA ASP A 152 -29.15 -3.36 -8.37
C ASP A 152 -27.66 -3.35 -8.78
N TRP A 153 -26.74 -3.43 -7.81
CA TRP A 153 -25.28 -3.44 -8.06
C TRP A 153 -24.84 -4.57 -9.00
N ASN A 154 -25.58 -5.69 -9.00
CA ASN A 154 -25.34 -6.87 -9.82
C ASN A 154 -25.71 -6.66 -11.30
N CYS A 155 -26.46 -5.59 -11.60
CA CYS A 155 -26.81 -5.19 -12.96
C CYS A 155 -26.10 -3.89 -13.37
N ASN A 156 -25.76 -3.01 -12.42
CA ASN A 156 -25.15 -1.72 -12.71
C ASN A 156 -23.66 -1.69 -12.29
N PRO A 157 -22.70 -1.61 -13.23
CA PRO A 157 -21.26 -1.61 -12.93
C PRO A 157 -20.76 -0.38 -12.19
N ASN A 158 -21.57 0.69 -12.06
CA ASN A 158 -21.24 1.88 -11.29
C ASN A 158 -21.63 1.77 -9.81
N ARG A 159 -22.29 0.67 -9.43
CA ARG A 159 -22.78 0.40 -8.08
C ARG A 159 -22.03 -0.79 -7.47
N CYS A 160 -21.84 -0.76 -6.16
CA CYS A 160 -21.01 -1.74 -5.46
C CYS A 160 -21.85 -2.70 -4.62
N PRO A 161 -21.41 -3.94 -4.42
CA PRO A 161 -22.07 -4.85 -3.50
C PRO A 161 -22.07 -4.30 -2.07
N MET A 162 -23.13 -4.59 -1.33
CA MET A 162 -23.20 -4.28 0.10
C MET A 162 -22.23 -5.18 0.88
N TYR A 163 -22.14 -6.46 0.51
CA TYR A 163 -21.19 -7.41 1.08
C TYR A 163 -20.34 -8.06 -0.02
N LEU A 164 -19.02 -8.18 0.17
CA LEU A 164 -18.13 -8.75 -0.85
C LEU A 164 -18.53 -10.18 -1.27
N ARG A 165 -19.04 -11.00 -0.33
CA ARG A 165 -19.55 -12.36 -0.64
C ARG A 165 -20.67 -12.40 -1.68
N GLN A 166 -21.38 -11.29 -1.89
CA GLN A 166 -22.43 -11.21 -2.91
C GLN A 166 -21.84 -11.26 -4.34
N ILE A 167 -20.55 -10.95 -4.50
CA ILE A 167 -19.87 -10.99 -5.80
C ILE A 167 -19.84 -12.40 -6.38
N ALA A 168 -19.75 -13.43 -5.55
CA ALA A 168 -19.81 -14.82 -6.01
C ALA A 168 -21.13 -15.17 -6.72
N GLY A 169 -22.20 -14.40 -6.50
CA GLY A 169 -23.47 -14.55 -7.22
C GLY A 169 -23.47 -14.01 -8.65
N VAL A 170 -22.46 -13.22 -9.05
CA VAL A 170 -22.31 -12.67 -10.40
C VAL A 170 -21.01 -13.09 -11.09
N ASP A 171 -19.97 -13.38 -10.31
CA ASP A 171 -18.61 -13.71 -10.78
C ASP A 171 -18.09 -14.91 -9.96
N ASP A 172 -18.08 -16.08 -10.61
CA ASP A 172 -17.71 -17.38 -10.03
C ASP A 172 -16.25 -17.48 -9.57
N ARG A 173 -15.41 -16.52 -9.97
CA ARG A 173 -14.01 -16.43 -9.51
C ARG A 173 -13.89 -15.93 -8.08
N TRP A 174 -14.96 -15.36 -7.52
CA TRP A 174 -14.97 -14.87 -6.15
C TRP A 174 -15.35 -15.99 -5.16
N PRO A 175 -14.65 -16.06 -4.01
CA PRO A 175 -14.94 -17.06 -2.99
C PRO A 175 -16.29 -16.77 -2.32
N ASN A 176 -16.85 -17.79 -1.65
CA ASN A 176 -18.15 -17.68 -0.98
C ASN A 176 -18.06 -17.23 0.49
N ASN A 177 -16.85 -17.12 1.06
CA ASN A 177 -16.64 -16.62 2.41
C ASN A 177 -16.06 -15.20 2.40
N GLU A 178 -16.28 -14.49 3.51
CA GLU A 178 -16.01 -13.06 3.65
C GLU A 178 -14.52 -12.74 3.68
N GLU A 179 -13.74 -13.55 4.39
CA GLU A 179 -12.29 -13.36 4.56
C GLU A 179 -11.56 -13.54 3.23
N ASP A 180 -11.82 -14.63 2.51
CA ASP A 180 -11.21 -14.87 1.21
C ASP A 180 -11.66 -13.84 0.18
N CYS A 181 -12.90 -13.34 0.27
CA CYS A 181 -13.36 -12.25 -0.59
C CYS A 181 -12.53 -10.99 -0.37
N LEU A 182 -12.24 -10.67 0.89
CA LEU A 182 -11.44 -9.52 1.26
C LEU A 182 -9.98 -9.69 0.84
N VAL A 183 -9.40 -10.88 1.02
CA VAL A 183 -8.07 -11.24 0.51
C VAL A 183 -8.02 -11.07 -1.01
N ARG A 184 -9.02 -11.58 -1.74
CA ARG A 184 -9.12 -11.44 -3.20
C ARG A 184 -9.23 -9.98 -3.63
N PHE A 185 -10.08 -9.19 -2.97
CA PHE A 185 -10.22 -7.76 -3.23
C PHE A 185 -8.88 -7.03 -3.09
N HIS A 186 -8.19 -7.24 -1.98
CA HIS A 186 -6.88 -6.63 -1.73
C HIS A 186 -5.82 -7.14 -2.71
N ARG A 187 -5.81 -8.43 -3.06
CA ARG A 187 -4.88 -8.97 -4.07
C ARG A 187 -5.05 -8.29 -5.42
N ILE A 188 -6.29 -8.16 -5.92
CA ILE A 188 -6.56 -7.48 -7.20
C ILE A 188 -6.17 -6.00 -7.12
N ARG A 189 -6.48 -5.33 -6.02
CA ARG A 189 -6.10 -3.92 -5.80
C ARG A 189 -4.58 -3.73 -5.80
N THR A 190 -3.85 -4.54 -5.05
CA THR A 190 -2.38 -4.48 -4.99
C THR A 190 -1.77 -4.75 -6.36
N LEU A 191 -2.26 -5.73 -7.11
CA LEU A 191 -1.78 -6.00 -8.46
C LEU A 191 -2.00 -4.82 -9.43
N ARG A 192 -3.12 -4.09 -9.32
CA ARG A 192 -3.35 -2.86 -10.11
C ARG A 192 -2.33 -1.79 -9.79
N LEU A 193 -2.10 -1.55 -8.50
CA LEU A 193 -1.13 -0.57 -8.02
C LEU A 193 0.31 -0.94 -8.39
N LEU A 194 0.68 -2.21 -8.30
CA LEU A 194 1.99 -2.70 -8.76
C LEU A 194 2.16 -2.57 -10.27
N ARG A 195 1.09 -2.74 -11.06
CA ARG A 195 1.11 -2.48 -12.50
C ARG A 195 1.31 -0.98 -12.78
N GLU A 196 0.65 -0.09 -12.05
CA GLU A 196 0.88 1.35 -12.14
C GLU A 196 2.33 1.72 -11.76
N ALA A 197 2.89 1.09 -10.72
CA ALA A 197 4.29 1.25 -10.33
C ALA A 197 5.23 0.82 -11.47
N PHE A 198 4.94 -0.33 -12.08
CA PHE A 198 5.70 -0.84 -13.22
C PHE A 198 5.64 0.08 -14.44
N GLU A 199 4.46 0.60 -14.78
CA GLU A 199 4.28 1.56 -15.88
C GLU A 199 5.04 2.87 -15.61
N LYS A 200 5.08 3.31 -14.35
CA LYS A 200 5.78 4.53 -13.93
C LYS A 200 7.31 4.39 -13.95
N LEU A 201 7.84 3.28 -13.44
CA LEU A 201 9.28 3.07 -13.27
C LEU A 201 9.94 2.41 -14.49
N GLY A 202 9.18 1.62 -15.24
CA GLY A 202 9.66 0.82 -16.36
C GLY A 202 10.36 -0.47 -15.93
N GLN A 203 10.44 -1.43 -16.87
CA GLN A 203 10.99 -2.77 -16.65
C GLN A 203 12.40 -2.76 -16.05
N ASN A 204 13.32 -1.95 -16.60
CA ASN A 204 14.72 -1.96 -16.17
C ASN A 204 14.88 -1.57 -14.69
N ARG A 205 14.16 -0.53 -14.22
CA ARG A 205 14.22 -0.07 -12.84
C ARG A 205 13.54 -1.06 -11.89
N MET A 206 12.41 -1.63 -12.33
CA MET A 206 11.71 -2.68 -11.59
C MET A 206 12.55 -3.95 -11.40
N ASP A 207 13.28 -4.37 -12.43
CA ASP A 207 14.22 -5.51 -12.36
C ASP A 207 15.40 -5.21 -11.43
N GLU A 208 15.91 -3.97 -11.46
CA GLU A 208 16.98 -3.53 -10.58
C GLU A 208 16.56 -3.52 -9.11
N LEU A 209 15.37 -2.99 -8.83
CA LEU A 209 14.75 -3.04 -7.51
C LEU A 209 14.58 -4.47 -7.00
N ASP A 210 13.99 -5.37 -7.81
CA ASP A 210 13.75 -6.75 -7.37
C ASP A 210 15.06 -7.53 -7.20
N ARG A 211 16.07 -7.29 -8.04
CA ARG A 211 17.38 -7.90 -7.85
C ARG A 211 18.06 -7.45 -6.55
N HIS A 212 17.92 -6.17 -6.20
CA HIS A 212 18.63 -5.59 -5.06
C HIS A 212 17.91 -5.79 -3.72
N PHE A 213 16.58 -5.66 -3.71
CA PHE A 213 15.74 -5.70 -2.51
C PHE A 213 14.81 -6.91 -2.44
N SER A 214 14.69 -7.69 -3.51
CA SER A 214 13.77 -8.83 -3.61
C SER A 214 12.30 -8.45 -3.36
N ILE A 215 11.88 -7.23 -3.76
CA ILE A 215 10.55 -6.70 -3.42
C ILE A 215 9.43 -7.58 -3.99
N ILE A 216 9.55 -8.03 -5.24
CA ILE A 216 8.54 -8.87 -5.87
C ILE A 216 8.79 -10.33 -5.51
N SER A 217 10.04 -10.78 -5.60
CA SER A 217 10.44 -12.16 -5.31
C SER A 217 10.23 -12.60 -3.86
N SER A 218 10.21 -11.68 -2.89
CA SER A 218 9.85 -11.96 -1.49
C SER A 218 8.38 -11.70 -1.17
N SER A 219 7.60 -11.21 -2.15
CA SER A 219 6.16 -11.00 -2.00
C SER A 219 5.35 -12.19 -2.52
N ASP A 220 4.07 -12.27 -2.13
CA ASP A 220 3.12 -13.26 -2.69
C ASP A 220 2.63 -12.90 -4.11
N PHE A 221 3.37 -12.06 -4.86
CA PHE A 221 3.04 -11.62 -6.21
C PHE A 221 4.11 -12.06 -7.20
N THR A 222 3.68 -12.35 -8.43
CA THR A 222 4.59 -12.71 -9.52
C THR A 222 4.57 -11.66 -10.63
N TRP A 223 5.67 -11.55 -11.39
CA TRP A 223 5.75 -10.68 -12.57
C TRP A 223 4.64 -10.98 -13.58
N ASN A 224 4.32 -12.25 -13.81
CA ASN A 224 3.25 -12.64 -14.71
C ASN A 224 1.86 -12.13 -14.24
N GLU A 225 1.59 -12.16 -12.94
CA GLU A 225 0.34 -11.60 -12.41
C GLU A 225 0.29 -10.07 -12.54
N ILE A 226 1.39 -9.39 -12.23
CA ILE A 226 1.48 -7.93 -12.34
C ILE A 226 1.24 -7.49 -13.79
N LEU A 227 1.94 -8.11 -14.75
CA LEU A 227 1.93 -7.68 -16.15
C LEU A 227 0.73 -8.21 -16.95
N HIS A 228 0.31 -9.43 -16.68
CA HIS A 228 -0.65 -10.16 -17.53
C HIS A 228 -1.87 -10.68 -16.78
N GLY A 229 -1.92 -10.54 -15.45
CA GLY A 229 -3.07 -10.93 -14.66
C GLY A 229 -4.34 -10.20 -15.08
N ASP A 230 -5.46 -10.91 -15.10
CA ASP A 230 -6.76 -10.27 -15.26
C ASP A 230 -7.13 -9.52 -13.97
N LEU A 231 -7.03 -8.20 -14.04
CA LEU A 231 -7.34 -7.31 -12.93
C LEU A 231 -8.79 -6.80 -12.98
N THR A 232 -9.66 -7.41 -13.77
CA THR A 232 -11.09 -7.10 -13.77
C THR A 232 -11.69 -7.49 -12.43
N LEU A 233 -12.15 -6.49 -11.67
CA LEU A 233 -12.60 -6.67 -10.30
C LEU A 233 -13.86 -7.53 -10.22
N ILE A 234 -14.87 -7.21 -11.05
CA ILE A 234 -16.10 -8.00 -11.19
C ILE A 234 -16.36 -8.24 -12.67
N ARG A 235 -16.57 -9.49 -13.07
CA ARG A 235 -17.07 -9.86 -14.39
C ARG A 235 -18.58 -10.01 -14.33
N TYR A 236 -19.30 -9.14 -15.02
CA TYR A 236 -20.74 -9.25 -15.19
C TYR A 236 -21.06 -10.22 -16.32
N THR A 237 -21.91 -11.21 -16.08
CA THR A 237 -22.41 -12.10 -17.14
C THR A 237 -23.41 -11.35 -18.04
N ASN A 238 -23.39 -11.65 -19.35
CA ASN A 238 -24.22 -10.97 -20.36
C ASN A 238 -25.73 -11.02 -20.06
N SER A 239 -26.20 -12.01 -19.30
CA SER A 239 -27.60 -12.13 -18.86
C SER A 239 -28.05 -11.00 -17.92
N ASN A 240 -27.13 -10.34 -17.22
CA ASN A 240 -27.44 -9.25 -16.30
C ASN A 240 -27.43 -7.87 -16.98
N GLN A 241 -26.78 -7.72 -18.14
CA GLN A 241 -26.67 -6.45 -18.84
C GLN A 241 -27.93 -6.09 -19.65
N THR A 242 -28.68 -7.09 -20.14
CA THR A 242 -29.91 -6.87 -20.93
C THR A 242 -31.06 -6.24 -20.14
N ARG A 243 -31.03 -6.26 -18.80
CA ARG A 243 -32.07 -5.65 -17.95
C ARG A 243 -31.94 -4.13 -17.80
N ASN A 244 -30.81 -3.52 -18.15
CA ASN A 244 -30.60 -2.07 -17.98
C ASN A 244 -31.06 -1.21 -19.16
N ASN A 245 -31.38 -1.83 -20.30
CA ASN A 245 -31.85 -1.13 -21.50
C ASN A 245 -33.39 -1.17 -21.66
N SER A 246 -34.11 -1.57 -20.60
CA SER A 246 -35.58 -1.67 -20.57
C SER A 246 -36.18 -0.67 -19.58
#